data_AF-A0A1G7LNP9-F1
#
_entry.id   AF-A0A1G7LNP9-F1
#
_cell.length_a   1.000
_cell.length_b   1.000
_cell.length_c   1.000
_cell.angle_alpha   90.00
_cell.angle_beta   90.00
_cell.angle_gamma   90.00
#
_symmetry.space_group_name_H-M   'P 1'
#
loop_
_entity.id
_entity.type
_entity.pdbx_description
1 polymer ?
#
loop_
_entity_poly.entity_id
_entity_poly.type
_entity_poly.pdbx_seq_one_letter_code
_entity_poly.pdbx_strand_id
1 'polypeptide(L)'
;MGLAVIDVAIGRPIEAGTRECWARRARCLVVLSFCIMLSCCGAARQAIEKEAGPAPDPITETATAPTEPTPAATTTPTPEATGTPAPAAEPVNLNGALAECRNAFPDQIAQAVARASCVIKATELVRPLLPFPDLLDRENALRKALAEQVQARTMSLLERNIQIQKLHSQLLEEERSRLSAATADGSKPQLAVTQWRQSNGDSCGRLGGDSGTCY
;
A
#
# COMPACT_ATOMS: atom_id res chain seq x y z
N MET A 1 54.52 -10.27 -64.40
CA MET A 1 54.89 -9.01 -63.73
C MET A 1 53.84 -8.75 -62.66
N GLY A 2 54.08 -9.25 -61.44
CA GLY A 2 53.20 -9.06 -60.28
C GLY A 2 53.89 -8.14 -59.29
N LEU A 3 53.25 -7.04 -58.94
CA LEU A 3 53.74 -6.08 -57.96
C LEU A 3 53.30 -6.53 -56.55
N ALA A 4 54.31 -6.55 -55.68
CA ALA A 4 54.24 -6.96 -54.29
C ALA A 4 53.31 -6.06 -53.45
N VAL A 5 52.51 -6.68 -52.59
CA VAL A 5 51.88 -6.01 -51.45
C VAL A 5 52.59 -6.49 -50.18
N ILE A 6 53.01 -5.50 -49.41
CA ILE A 6 53.88 -5.56 -48.25
C ILE A 6 53.10 -6.11 -47.05
N ASP A 7 53.75 -7.02 -46.31
CA ASP A 7 53.40 -7.52 -44.99
C ASP A 7 53.04 -6.40 -44.00
N VAL A 8 51.86 -6.49 -43.40
CA VAL A 8 51.52 -5.80 -42.15
C VAL A 8 51.22 -6.87 -41.10
N ALA A 9 52.26 -7.20 -40.33
CA ALA A 9 52.15 -7.97 -39.12
C ALA A 9 51.53 -7.09 -38.01
N ILE A 10 50.24 -7.27 -37.73
CA ILE A 10 49.62 -6.74 -36.50
C ILE A 10 49.73 -7.83 -35.43
N GLY A 11 50.72 -7.64 -34.56
CA GLY A 11 50.95 -8.46 -33.39
C GLY A 11 50.01 -8.12 -32.22
N ARG A 12 49.52 -9.20 -31.61
CA ARG A 12 49.19 -9.45 -30.18
C ARG A 12 47.90 -8.86 -29.56
N PRO A 13 47.20 -9.66 -28.71
CA PRO A 13 45.95 -9.29 -28.06
C PRO A 13 46.18 -8.48 -26.77
N ILE A 14 45.43 -7.37 -26.63
CA ILE A 14 45.30 -6.60 -25.39
C ILE A 14 44.02 -7.06 -24.68
N GLU A 15 44.04 -8.20 -23.97
CA GLU A 15 42.83 -8.64 -23.23
C GLU A 15 43.08 -9.16 -21.81
N ALA A 16 44.31 -9.11 -21.28
CA ALA A 16 44.58 -9.62 -19.94
C ALA A 16 44.47 -8.58 -18.79
N GLY A 17 44.64 -7.28 -19.06
CA GLY A 17 44.79 -6.27 -17.99
C GLY A 17 43.49 -5.60 -17.48
N THR A 18 42.38 -5.70 -18.21
CA THR A 18 41.16 -4.91 -17.93
C THR A 18 40.18 -5.61 -16.97
N ARG A 19 40.24 -6.94 -16.84
CA ARG A 19 39.34 -7.70 -15.96
C ARG A 19 39.66 -7.56 -14.47
N GLU A 20 40.94 -7.47 -14.10
CA GLU A 20 41.34 -7.35 -12.69
C GLU A 20 40.98 -6.00 -12.07
N CYS A 21 41.09 -4.91 -12.85
CA CYS A 21 40.69 -3.57 -12.45
C CYS A 21 39.19 -3.47 -12.17
N TRP A 22 38.36 -4.17 -12.95
CA TRP A 22 36.91 -4.19 -12.76
C TRP A 22 36.51 -4.94 -11.49
N ALA A 23 37.11 -6.10 -11.23
CA ALA A 23 36.83 -6.88 -10.03
C ALA A 23 37.20 -6.12 -8.73
N ARG A 24 38.32 -5.39 -8.72
CA ARG A 24 38.69 -4.53 -7.57
C ARG A 24 37.74 -3.36 -7.40
N ARG A 25 37.35 -2.68 -8.48
CA ARG A 25 36.38 -1.56 -8.41
C ARG A 25 35.01 -2.02 -7.92
N ALA A 26 34.51 -3.16 -8.40
CA ALA A 26 33.26 -3.74 -7.93
C ALA A 26 33.31 -4.09 -6.43
N ARG A 27 34.40 -4.70 -5.96
CA ARG A 27 34.61 -4.99 -4.53
C ARG A 27 34.66 -3.72 -3.68
N CYS A 28 35.35 -2.68 -4.14
CA CYS A 28 35.39 -1.39 -3.42
C CYS A 28 34.00 -0.74 -3.33
N LEU A 29 33.20 -0.80 -4.39
CA LEU A 29 31.84 -0.26 -4.39
C LEU A 29 30.91 -1.01 -3.43
N VAL A 30 31.03 -2.34 -3.36
CA VAL A 30 30.26 -3.16 -2.40
C VAL A 30 30.64 -2.82 -0.96
N VAL A 31 31.94 -2.69 -0.67
CA VAL A 31 32.42 -2.29 0.67
C VAL A 31 31.95 -0.89 1.03
N LEU A 32 32.03 0.07 0.12
CA LEU A 32 31.54 1.44 0.34
C LEU A 32 30.03 1.46 0.61
N SER A 33 29.24 0.72 -0.17
CA SER A 33 27.79 0.59 0.03
C SER A 33 27.46 0.00 1.41
N PHE A 34 28.19 -1.06 1.81
CA PHE A 34 28.01 -1.68 3.12
C PHE A 34 28.39 -0.75 4.28
N CYS A 35 29.46 0.03 4.14
CA CYS A 35 29.86 1.04 5.13
C CYS A 35 28.82 2.16 5.27
N ILE A 36 28.21 2.60 4.16
CA ILE A 36 27.14 3.60 4.18
C ILE A 36 25.92 3.05 4.92
N MET A 37 25.51 1.81 4.64
CA MET A 37 24.37 1.16 5.32
C MET A 37 24.63 1.00 6.83
N LEU A 38 25.82 0.59 7.24
CA LEU A 38 26.18 0.48 8.66
C LEU A 38 26.19 1.84 9.38
N SER A 39 26.67 2.90 8.72
CA SER A 39 26.64 4.26 9.27
C SER A 39 25.20 4.76 9.46
N CYS A 40 24.32 4.53 8.48
CA CYS A 40 22.91 4.88 8.59
C CYS A 40 22.16 4.10 9.69
N CYS A 41 22.53 2.84 9.92
CA CYS A 41 21.97 2.05 11.03
C CYS A 41 22.41 2.54 12.41
N GLY A 42 23.59 3.14 12.54
CA GLY A 42 24.09 3.71 13.80
C GLY A 42 23.31 4.95 14.26
N ALA A 43 22.92 5.82 13.33
CA ALA A 43 22.16 7.03 13.64
C ALA A 43 20.71 6.75 14.10
N ALA A 44 20.11 5.64 13.64
CA ALA A 44 18.75 5.26 14.02
C ALA A 44 18.62 4.75 15.46
N ARG A 45 19.69 4.18 16.06
CA ARG A 45 19.66 3.70 17.46
C ARG A 45 19.81 4.81 18.49
N GLN A 46 20.54 5.89 18.20
CA GLN A 46 20.72 6.99 19.16
C GLN A 46 19.47 7.87 19.35
N ALA A 47 18.51 7.81 18.43
CA ALA A 47 17.23 8.51 18.56
C ALA A 47 16.23 7.77 19.47
N ILE A 48 16.42 6.46 19.70
CA ILE A 48 15.51 5.64 20.51
C ILE A 48 15.93 5.64 21.99
N GLU A 49 17.23 5.77 22.28
CA GLU A 49 17.75 5.79 23.65
C GLU A 49 17.54 7.13 24.39
N LYS A 50 17.25 8.22 23.66
CA LYS A 50 17.09 9.56 24.27
C LYS A 50 15.69 9.84 24.83
N GLU A 51 14.70 8.98 24.55
CA GLU A 51 13.29 9.14 24.95
C GLU A 51 12.86 8.10 26.02
N ALA A 52 13.76 7.29 26.53
CA ALA A 52 13.47 6.36 27.62
C ALA A 52 13.70 7.01 29.00
N GLY A 53 12.79 7.92 29.38
CA GLY A 53 12.61 8.34 30.76
C GLY A 53 11.89 7.28 31.61
N PRO A 54 12.05 7.26 32.94
CA PRO A 54 11.82 6.09 33.77
C PRO A 54 10.34 5.79 34.05
N ALA A 55 10.02 4.50 34.06
CA ALA A 55 8.74 3.93 34.51
C ALA A 55 8.50 4.17 36.01
N PRO A 56 7.26 4.42 36.44
CA PRO A 56 6.82 4.15 37.80
C PRO A 56 6.07 2.80 37.88
N ASP A 57 6.50 2.01 38.87
CA ASP A 57 5.99 0.72 39.31
C ASP A 57 4.59 0.78 39.98
N PRO A 58 3.94 -0.38 40.22
CA PRO A 58 2.49 -0.53 40.41
C PRO A 58 2.06 -0.83 41.86
N ILE A 59 1.07 -0.12 42.39
CA ILE A 59 0.31 -0.46 43.63
C ILE A 59 -0.87 0.54 43.76
N THR A 60 -2.10 0.29 44.21
CA THR A 60 -2.78 -0.78 44.97
C THR A 60 -4.30 -0.64 44.75
N GLU A 61 -5.04 -1.74 44.89
CA GLU A 61 -6.50 -1.79 45.08
C GLU A 61 -7.05 -0.74 46.07
N THR A 62 -8.24 -0.20 45.79
CA THR A 62 -9.26 0.03 46.82
C THR A 62 -10.64 -0.02 46.17
N ALA A 63 -11.42 -1.00 46.60
CA ALA A 63 -12.84 -1.14 46.31
C ALA A 63 -13.66 -0.08 47.05
N THR A 64 -14.75 0.41 46.44
CA THR A 64 -15.99 0.75 47.17
C THR A 64 -17.19 0.52 46.26
N ALA A 65 -18.21 -0.04 46.90
CA ALA A 65 -19.42 -0.68 46.41
C ALA A 65 -20.48 0.30 45.84
N PRO A 66 -21.62 -0.21 45.32
CA PRO A 66 -22.43 0.41 44.27
C PRO A 66 -23.57 1.28 44.80
N THR A 67 -24.09 2.18 43.96
CA THR A 67 -25.42 2.76 44.17
C THR A 67 -26.12 3.01 42.83
N GLU A 68 -27.22 2.31 42.64
CA GLU A 68 -28.36 2.62 41.75
C GLU A 68 -29.63 2.37 42.63
N PRO A 69 -30.85 2.86 42.33
CA PRO A 69 -31.30 3.46 41.06
C PRO A 69 -32.38 4.60 41.11
N THR A 70 -32.72 5.12 39.90
CA THR A 70 -34.08 5.55 39.44
C THR A 70 -34.65 6.95 39.87
N PRO A 71 -35.60 7.63 39.14
CA PRO A 71 -36.18 7.48 37.78
C PRO A 71 -36.21 8.75 36.86
N ALA A 72 -36.33 8.47 35.56
CA ALA A 72 -37.19 9.05 34.50
C ALA A 72 -37.38 10.58 34.33
N ALA A 73 -37.11 11.04 33.09
CA ALA A 73 -38.04 11.90 32.36
C ALA A 73 -37.93 11.65 30.85
N THR A 74 -39.00 11.10 30.30
CA THR A 74 -39.32 10.99 28.88
C THR A 74 -39.67 12.38 28.34
N THR A 75 -39.06 12.79 27.22
CA THR A 75 -39.70 13.74 26.28
C THR A 75 -39.10 13.60 24.89
N THR A 76 -39.96 13.22 23.95
CA THR A 76 -39.82 13.36 22.48
C THR A 76 -41.24 13.60 21.96
N PRO A 77 -41.48 14.21 20.78
CA PRO A 77 -40.70 15.14 19.94
C PRO A 77 -41.49 16.44 19.64
N THR A 78 -40.89 17.39 18.90
CA THR A 78 -41.53 18.17 17.79
C THR A 78 -40.43 18.99 17.09
N PRO A 79 -40.52 19.20 15.76
CA PRO A 79 -39.38 19.42 14.88
C PRO A 79 -39.09 20.91 14.72
N GLU A 80 -37.83 21.30 14.89
CA GLU A 80 -37.36 22.60 14.46
C GLU A 80 -36.35 22.40 13.32
N ALA A 81 -36.81 22.76 12.13
CA ALA A 81 -35.98 22.96 10.96
C ALA A 81 -35.06 24.15 11.24
N THR A 82 -33.90 23.88 11.80
CA THR A 82 -32.77 24.81 11.76
C THR A 82 -31.71 24.14 10.91
N GLY A 83 -31.50 24.68 9.71
CA GLY A 83 -30.42 24.28 8.83
C GLY A 83 -29.08 24.53 9.49
N THR A 84 -28.62 23.57 10.29
CA THR A 84 -27.22 23.44 10.65
C THR A 84 -26.48 23.10 9.36
N PRO A 85 -25.46 23.86 8.95
CA PRO A 85 -24.56 23.43 7.89
C PRO A 85 -24.05 22.05 8.28
N ALA A 86 -24.28 21.06 7.43
CA ALA A 86 -23.74 19.72 7.64
C ALA A 86 -22.27 19.86 8.03
N PRO A 87 -21.81 19.20 9.11
CA PRO A 87 -20.39 19.19 9.43
C PRO A 87 -19.65 18.79 8.16
N ALA A 88 -18.65 19.58 7.77
CA ALA A 88 -17.81 19.27 6.62
C ALA A 88 -17.39 17.81 6.76
N ALA A 89 -17.87 16.96 5.86
CA ALA A 89 -17.59 15.53 5.91
C ALA A 89 -16.08 15.36 6.04
N GLU A 90 -15.64 14.72 7.12
CA GLU A 90 -14.22 14.46 7.31
C GLU A 90 -13.69 13.77 6.05
N PRO A 91 -12.52 14.18 5.54
CA PRO A 91 -11.97 13.57 4.34
C PRO A 91 -11.73 12.09 4.61
N VAL A 92 -12.45 11.22 3.89
CA VAL A 92 -12.30 9.77 3.98
C VAL A 92 -10.84 9.40 3.72
N ASN A 93 -10.18 8.83 4.73
CA ASN A 93 -8.81 8.34 4.62
C ASN A 93 -8.80 6.83 4.33
N LEU A 94 -8.90 6.47 3.06
CA LEU A 94 -8.91 5.07 2.62
C LEU A 94 -7.62 4.34 3.04
N ASN A 95 -6.46 4.96 2.88
CA ASN A 95 -5.19 4.31 3.23
C ASN A 95 -5.10 3.93 4.72
N GLY A 96 -5.69 4.75 5.60
CA GLY A 96 -5.82 4.45 7.04
C GLY A 96 -6.68 3.20 7.28
N ALA A 97 -7.89 3.17 6.74
CA ALA A 97 -8.79 2.02 6.86
C ALA A 97 -8.18 0.72 6.29
N LEU A 98 -7.43 0.82 5.19
CA LEU A 98 -6.72 -0.32 4.61
C LEU A 98 -5.53 -0.79 5.46
N ALA A 99 -4.85 0.13 6.15
CA ALA A 99 -3.83 -0.22 7.13
C ALA A 99 -4.40 -0.97 8.32
N GLU A 100 -5.56 -0.55 8.83
CA GLU A 100 -6.28 -1.26 9.89
C GLU A 100 -6.62 -2.69 9.48
N CYS A 101 -7.12 -2.90 8.25
CA CYS A 101 -7.40 -4.24 7.74
C CYS A 101 -6.14 -5.12 7.68
N ARG A 102 -4.98 -4.58 7.29
CA ARG A 102 -3.71 -5.34 7.31
C ARG A 102 -3.28 -5.72 8.73
N ASN A 103 -3.42 -4.78 9.67
CA ASN A 103 -3.02 -5.00 11.05
C ASN A 103 -3.94 -5.99 11.76
N ALA A 104 -5.23 -5.97 11.46
CA ALA A 104 -6.22 -6.91 12.01
C ALA A 104 -6.05 -8.34 11.44
N PHE A 105 -5.58 -8.46 10.19
CA PHE A 105 -5.43 -9.74 9.49
C PHE A 105 -4.02 -9.89 8.89
N PRO A 106 -2.99 -10.12 9.72
CA PRO A 106 -1.59 -10.15 9.28
C PRO A 106 -1.24 -11.39 8.45
N ASP A 107 -1.94 -12.52 8.62
CA ASP A 107 -1.70 -13.72 7.80
C ASP A 107 -2.46 -13.63 6.48
N GLN A 108 -1.73 -13.23 5.43
CA GLN A 108 -2.30 -13.02 4.10
C GLN A 108 -2.86 -14.28 3.43
N ILE A 109 -2.53 -15.48 3.92
CA ILE A 109 -3.03 -16.73 3.34
C ILE A 109 -4.10 -17.35 4.22
N ALA A 110 -3.82 -17.58 5.51
CA ALA A 110 -4.79 -18.21 6.41
C ALA A 110 -6.02 -17.33 6.66
N GLN A 111 -5.87 -16.00 6.56
CA GLN A 111 -6.94 -15.03 6.81
C GLN A 111 -7.35 -14.28 5.53
N ALA A 112 -7.04 -14.81 4.33
CA ALA A 112 -7.23 -14.08 3.08
C ALA A 112 -8.68 -13.60 2.88
N VAL A 113 -9.70 -14.44 3.12
CA VAL A 113 -11.12 -14.05 2.97
C VAL A 113 -11.54 -13.00 4.00
N ALA A 114 -11.09 -13.13 5.25
CA ALA A 114 -11.39 -12.15 6.30
C ALA A 114 -10.75 -10.78 5.99
N ARG A 115 -9.48 -10.78 5.58
CA ARG A 115 -8.76 -9.58 5.13
C ARG A 115 -9.44 -8.93 3.93
N ALA A 116 -9.80 -9.72 2.91
CA ALA A 116 -10.50 -9.21 1.74
C ALA A 116 -11.87 -8.62 2.09
N SER A 117 -12.61 -9.26 2.98
CA SER A 117 -13.91 -8.74 3.46
C SER A 117 -13.75 -7.41 4.21
N CYS A 118 -12.67 -7.25 4.99
CA CYS A 118 -12.34 -5.97 5.62
C CYS A 118 -12.03 -4.90 4.58
N VAL A 119 -11.17 -5.21 3.59
CA VAL A 119 -10.81 -4.28 2.51
C VAL A 119 -12.05 -3.84 1.72
N ILE A 120 -12.95 -4.76 1.38
CA ILE A 120 -14.21 -4.44 0.68
C ILE A 120 -15.04 -3.47 1.51
N LYS A 121 -15.20 -3.71 2.81
CA LYS A 121 -15.90 -2.77 3.71
C LYS A 121 -15.22 -1.41 3.78
N ALA A 122 -13.89 -1.37 3.79
CA ALA A 122 -13.14 -0.11 3.79
C ALA A 122 -13.32 0.66 2.47
N THR A 123 -13.37 -0.03 1.34
CA THR A 123 -13.55 0.61 0.03
C THR A 123 -15.00 1.04 -0.23
N GLU A 124 -16.01 0.51 0.47
CA GLU A 124 -17.39 1.03 0.44
C GLU A 124 -17.46 2.52 0.78
N LEU A 125 -16.53 3.05 1.58
CA LEU A 125 -16.44 4.48 1.88
C LEU A 125 -16.13 5.34 0.64
N VAL A 126 -15.50 4.74 -0.38
CA VAL A 126 -15.14 5.41 -1.63
C VAL A 126 -16.26 5.32 -2.65
N ARG A 127 -17.13 4.30 -2.55
CA ARG A 127 -18.19 4.00 -3.52
C ARG A 127 -19.08 5.22 -3.85
N PRO A 128 -19.59 6.01 -2.88
CA PRO A 128 -20.43 7.17 -3.19
C PRO A 128 -19.67 8.33 -3.85
N LEU A 129 -18.33 8.30 -3.81
CA LEU A 129 -17.46 9.36 -4.28
C LEU A 129 -16.98 9.12 -5.72
N LEU A 130 -17.19 7.91 -6.25
CA LEU A 130 -16.74 7.53 -7.57
C LEU A 130 -17.75 7.95 -8.65
N PRO A 131 -17.27 8.48 -9.79
CA PRO A 131 -18.14 8.77 -10.93
C PRO A 131 -18.76 7.50 -11.53
N PHE A 132 -18.05 6.36 -11.43
CA PHE A 132 -18.48 5.06 -11.93
C PHE A 132 -18.32 4.00 -10.83
N PRO A 133 -19.29 3.88 -9.89
CA PRO A 133 -19.17 2.98 -8.73
C PRO A 133 -19.14 1.49 -9.13
N ASP A 134 -19.64 1.13 -10.31
CA ASP A 134 -19.62 -0.23 -10.84
C ASP A 134 -18.19 -0.76 -11.06
N LEU A 135 -17.22 0.13 -11.28
CA LEU A 135 -15.81 -0.27 -11.44
C LEU A 135 -15.23 -0.78 -10.11
N LEU A 136 -15.56 -0.12 -9.00
CA LEU A 136 -15.16 -0.58 -7.67
C LEU A 136 -15.86 -1.89 -7.30
N ASP A 137 -17.16 -2.01 -7.62
CA ASP A 137 -17.92 -3.25 -7.38
C ASP A 137 -17.26 -4.44 -8.09
N ARG A 138 -16.77 -4.26 -9.33
CA ARG A 138 -16.04 -5.29 -10.09
C ARG A 138 -14.69 -5.65 -9.45
N GLU A 139 -13.93 -4.66 -8.99
CA GLU A 139 -12.66 -4.89 -8.29
C GLU A 139 -12.88 -5.67 -6.98
N ASN A 140 -13.87 -5.28 -6.20
CA ASN A 140 -14.24 -5.93 -4.95
C ASN A 140 -14.72 -7.37 -5.17
N ALA A 141 -15.48 -7.64 -6.23
CA ALA A 141 -15.88 -8.98 -6.61
C ALA A 141 -14.68 -9.88 -6.94
N LEU A 142 -13.71 -9.38 -7.72
CA LEU A 142 -12.47 -10.11 -8.01
C LEU A 142 -11.69 -10.36 -6.72
N ARG A 143 -11.51 -9.34 -5.88
CA ARG A 143 -10.76 -9.45 -4.61
C ARG A 143 -11.33 -10.55 -3.73
N LYS A 144 -12.65 -10.67 -3.63
CA LYS A 144 -13.31 -11.75 -2.89
C LYS A 144 -13.01 -13.13 -3.49
N ALA A 145 -13.19 -13.30 -4.80
CA ALA A 145 -12.95 -14.57 -5.48
C ALA A 145 -11.49 -15.05 -5.39
N LEU A 146 -10.52 -14.13 -5.47
CA LEU A 146 -9.10 -14.47 -5.33
C LEU A 146 -8.73 -14.80 -3.89
N ALA A 147 -9.34 -14.14 -2.92
CA ALA A 147 -9.11 -14.44 -1.51
C ALA A 147 -9.53 -15.88 -1.15
N GLU A 148 -10.65 -16.35 -1.69
CA GLU A 148 -11.11 -17.74 -1.52
C GLU A 148 -10.08 -18.72 -2.09
N GLN A 149 -9.55 -18.46 -3.29
CA GLN A 149 -8.53 -19.31 -3.93
C GLN A 149 -7.19 -19.31 -3.17
N VAL A 150 -6.74 -18.14 -2.69
CA VAL A 150 -5.53 -18.02 -1.87
C VAL A 150 -5.68 -18.80 -0.56
N GLN A 151 -6.80 -18.63 0.15
CA GLN A 151 -7.03 -19.32 1.42
C GLN A 151 -7.15 -20.84 1.24
N ALA A 152 -7.75 -21.27 0.12
CA ALA A 152 -7.80 -22.67 -0.30
C ALA A 152 -6.45 -23.22 -0.79
N ARG A 153 -5.39 -22.40 -0.84
CA ARG A 153 -4.04 -22.75 -1.32
C ARG A 153 -4.01 -23.19 -2.78
N THR A 154 -5.04 -22.86 -3.57
CA THR A 154 -5.10 -23.15 -5.01
C THR A 154 -4.47 -22.05 -5.86
N MET A 155 -4.18 -20.90 -5.25
CA MET A 155 -3.49 -19.77 -5.88
C MET A 155 -2.42 -19.19 -4.94
N SER A 156 -1.30 -18.75 -5.50
CA SER A 156 -0.25 -18.07 -4.73
C SER A 156 -0.59 -16.59 -4.46
N LEU A 157 -0.01 -16.00 -3.42
CA LEU A 157 -0.15 -14.56 -3.14
C LEU A 157 0.37 -13.69 -4.29
N LEU A 158 1.47 -14.09 -4.92
CA LEU A 158 2.06 -13.36 -6.04
C LEU A 158 1.10 -13.34 -7.23
N GLU A 159 0.54 -14.50 -7.57
CA GLU A 159 -0.42 -14.63 -8.67
C GLU A 159 -1.69 -13.81 -8.40
N ARG A 160 -2.22 -13.86 -7.18
CA ARG A 160 -3.33 -13.00 -6.74
C ARG A 160 -3.02 -11.53 -6.93
N ASN A 161 -1.82 -11.07 -6.55
CA ASN A 161 -1.44 -9.66 -6.70
C ASN A 161 -1.32 -9.24 -8.17
N ILE A 162 -0.76 -10.10 -9.02
CA ILE A 162 -0.69 -9.86 -10.48
C ILE A 162 -2.10 -9.71 -11.06
N GLN A 163 -3.04 -10.57 -10.66
CA GLN A 163 -4.41 -10.51 -11.16
C GLN A 163 -5.14 -9.23 -10.72
N ILE A 164 -4.95 -8.79 -9.46
CA ILE A 164 -5.52 -7.53 -8.97
C ILE A 164 -4.91 -6.33 -9.68
N GLN A 165 -3.59 -6.26 -9.80
CA GLN A 165 -2.90 -5.18 -10.55
C GLN A 165 -3.43 -5.10 -11.99
N LYS A 166 -3.54 -6.25 -12.66
CA LYS A 166 -4.06 -6.34 -14.02
C LYS A 166 -5.49 -5.82 -14.12
N LEU A 167 -6.39 -6.24 -13.23
CA LEU A 167 -7.76 -5.72 -13.26
C LEU A 167 -7.79 -4.22 -12.96
N HIS A 168 -7.05 -3.77 -11.94
CA HIS A 168 -7.06 -2.36 -11.51
C HIS A 168 -6.63 -1.43 -12.66
N SER A 169 -5.53 -1.75 -13.35
CA SER A 169 -5.10 -0.99 -14.53
C SER A 169 -6.16 -0.95 -15.65
N GLN A 170 -6.88 -2.04 -15.88
CA GLN A 170 -7.99 -2.09 -16.85
C GLN A 170 -9.15 -1.17 -16.44
N LEU A 171 -9.50 -1.18 -15.14
CA LEU A 171 -10.55 -0.33 -14.60
C LEU A 171 -10.20 1.16 -14.70
N LEU A 172 -8.95 1.54 -14.46
CA LEU A 172 -8.51 2.93 -14.59
C LEU A 172 -8.54 3.43 -16.04
N GLU A 173 -8.23 2.56 -17.00
CA GLU A 173 -8.34 2.91 -18.41
C GLU A 173 -9.80 3.02 -18.84
N GLU A 174 -10.67 2.13 -18.34
CA GLU A 174 -12.12 2.21 -18.55
C GLU A 174 -12.70 3.50 -17.93
N GLU A 175 -12.31 3.85 -16.70
CA GLU A 175 -12.69 5.11 -16.05
C GLU A 175 -12.29 6.31 -16.91
N ARG A 176 -11.03 6.37 -17.36
CA ARG A 176 -10.53 7.46 -18.19
C ARG A 176 -11.30 7.59 -19.50
N SER A 177 -11.61 6.47 -20.14
CA SER A 177 -12.39 6.43 -21.38
C SER A 177 -13.83 6.93 -21.16
N ARG A 178 -14.49 6.52 -20.08
CA ARG A 178 -15.83 7.01 -19.75
C ARG A 178 -15.83 8.50 -19.37
N LEU A 179 -14.79 8.97 -18.66
CA LEU A 179 -14.63 10.39 -18.32
C LEU A 179 -14.41 11.27 -19.54
N SER A 180 -13.63 10.82 -20.54
CA SER A 180 -13.41 11.60 -21.76
C SER A 180 -14.65 11.68 -22.65
N ALA A 181 -15.54 10.69 -22.57
CA ALA A 181 -16.84 10.71 -23.22
C ALA A 181 -17.89 11.55 -22.47
N ALA A 182 -17.69 11.80 -21.16
CA ALA A 182 -18.55 12.61 -20.34
C ALA A 182 -18.20 14.11 -20.44
N THR A 183 -19.17 14.99 -20.26
CA THR A 183 -18.91 16.43 -20.10
C THR A 183 -18.20 16.63 -18.76
N ALA A 184 -16.99 17.18 -18.79
CA ALA A 184 -16.14 17.27 -17.61
C ALA A 184 -16.77 18.19 -16.53
N ASP A 185 -17.17 17.60 -15.41
CA ASP A 185 -17.50 18.35 -14.20
C ASP A 185 -16.18 18.80 -13.54
N GLY A 186 -16.01 20.12 -13.36
CA GLY A 186 -14.75 20.74 -12.92
C GLY A 186 -14.37 20.51 -11.45
N SER A 187 -15.00 19.55 -10.77
CA SER A 187 -14.78 19.29 -9.36
C SER A 187 -13.45 18.57 -9.12
N LYS A 188 -12.68 19.05 -8.12
CA LYS A 188 -11.42 18.43 -7.73
C LYS A 188 -11.67 17.00 -7.21
N PRO A 189 -10.87 16.00 -7.62
CA PRO A 189 -11.01 14.64 -7.11
C PRO A 189 -10.87 14.57 -5.59
N GLN A 190 -11.76 13.83 -4.93
CA GLN A 190 -11.66 13.60 -3.49
C GLN A 190 -10.43 12.75 -3.15
N LEU A 191 -9.91 12.91 -1.92
CA LEU A 191 -8.70 12.22 -1.46
C LEU A 191 -8.85 10.69 -1.55
N ALA A 192 -9.94 10.13 -1.03
CA ALA A 192 -10.19 8.69 -1.06
C ALA A 192 -10.24 8.12 -2.49
N VAL A 193 -10.81 8.87 -3.43
CA VAL A 193 -10.84 8.51 -4.86
C VAL A 193 -9.42 8.50 -5.43
N THR A 194 -8.61 9.50 -5.07
CA THR A 194 -7.21 9.57 -5.49
C THR A 194 -6.38 8.41 -4.92
N GLN A 195 -6.59 8.08 -3.63
CA GLN A 195 -5.95 6.96 -2.96
C GLN A 195 -6.34 5.61 -3.59
N TRP A 196 -7.62 5.43 -3.94
CA TRP A 196 -8.08 4.25 -4.67
C TRP A 196 -7.42 4.14 -6.04
N ARG A 197 -7.36 5.24 -6.83
CA ARG A 197 -6.69 5.23 -8.15
C ARG A 197 -5.20 4.88 -8.05
N GLN A 198 -4.53 5.30 -6.98
CA GLN A 198 -3.10 5.03 -6.74
C GLN A 198 -2.84 3.64 -6.14
N SER A 199 -3.89 2.92 -5.75
CA SER A 199 -3.76 1.56 -5.23
C SER A 199 -3.29 0.57 -6.29
N ASN A 200 -2.81 -0.59 -5.85
CA ASN A 200 -2.50 -1.73 -6.70
C ASN A 200 -1.57 -1.40 -7.88
N GLY A 201 -0.62 -0.48 -7.66
CA GLY A 201 0.36 -0.07 -8.65
C GLY A 201 1.31 -1.21 -9.06
N ASP A 202 2.20 -0.94 -10.01
CA ASP A 202 3.01 -1.98 -10.65
C ASP A 202 3.94 -2.75 -9.71
N SER A 203 4.28 -2.18 -8.56
CA SER A 203 5.05 -2.86 -7.52
C SER A 203 4.31 -4.03 -6.89
N CYS A 204 2.98 -4.07 -6.92
CA CYS A 204 2.19 -5.11 -6.26
C CYS A 204 2.37 -6.49 -6.86
N GLY A 205 2.58 -6.57 -8.17
CA GLY A 205 2.89 -7.83 -8.87
C GLY A 205 4.32 -8.33 -8.67
N ARG A 206 5.12 -7.72 -7.77
CA ARG A 206 6.51 -8.09 -7.51
C ARG A 206 6.68 -8.60 -6.09
N LEU A 207 7.51 -9.63 -5.91
CA LEU A 207 7.92 -10.07 -4.57
C LEU A 207 8.63 -8.92 -3.83
N GLY A 208 8.21 -8.64 -2.60
CA GLY A 208 8.78 -7.55 -1.80
C GLY A 208 8.42 -6.14 -2.28
N GLY A 209 7.43 -5.98 -3.17
CA GLY A 209 6.90 -4.67 -3.57
C GLY A 209 6.21 -3.92 -2.43
N ASP A 210 5.76 -2.69 -2.71
CA ASP A 210 5.09 -1.82 -1.72
C ASP A 210 3.75 -2.39 -1.23
N SER A 211 3.79 -3.25 -0.22
CA SER A 211 2.59 -3.85 0.39
C SER A 211 1.65 -2.84 1.04
N GLY A 212 2.10 -1.60 1.25
CA GLY A 212 1.31 -0.52 1.83
C GLY A 212 0.17 -0.06 0.92
N THR A 213 0.30 -0.26 -0.39
CA THR A 213 -0.70 0.13 -1.40
C THR A 213 -1.29 -1.05 -2.19
N CYS A 214 -0.88 -2.28 -1.87
CA CYS A 214 -1.38 -3.52 -2.47
C CYS A 214 -2.47 -4.13 -1.59
N TYR A 215 -3.72 -4.09 -2.06
CA TYR A 215 -4.87 -4.42 -1.22
C TYR A 215 -5.59 -5.66 -1.68
#